data_AF-A0AAU9RS60-F1
#
_entry.id   AF-A0AAU9RS60-F1
#
_cell.length_a   1.000
_cell.length_b   1.000
_cell.length_c   1.000
_cell.angle_alpha   90.00
_cell.angle_beta   90.00
_cell.angle_gamma   90.00
#
_symmetry.space_group_name_H-M   'P 1'
#
loop_
_entity.id
_entity.type
_entity.pdbx_description
1 polymer ?
#
loop_
_entity_poly.entity_id
_entity_poly.type
_entity_poly.pdbx_seq_one_letter_code
_entity_poly.pdbx_strand_id
1 'polypeptide(L)'
;MAKRFSQCLNLSAESVKNKTEFLVKEMNWPIKALVSNPAVFGYSLEKRIVPRCNVIKALMSRGLLGDKLPATSRVLAITDQAFLNKFVKIHNDKELVRELVAIFTRGRVS
;
A
#
# COMPACT_ATOMS: atom_id res chain seq x y z
N MET A 1 -15.78 -3.75 -11.96
CA MET A 1 -15.37 -3.94 -10.55
C MET A 1 -16.29 -4.94 -9.84
N ALA A 2 -17.59 -4.64 -9.71
CA ALA A 2 -18.58 -5.51 -9.05
C ALA A 2 -18.63 -6.96 -9.57
N LYS A 3 -18.61 -7.17 -10.91
CA LYS A 3 -18.61 -8.53 -11.51
C LYS A 3 -17.37 -9.38 -11.18
N ARG A 4 -16.26 -8.77 -10.76
CA ARG A 4 -14.97 -9.45 -10.48
C ARG A 4 -14.66 -9.60 -9.00
N PHE A 5 -15.36 -8.86 -8.14
CA PHE A 5 -15.15 -8.90 -6.70
C PHE A 5 -16.47 -8.51 -6.01
N SER A 6 -17.31 -9.52 -5.79
CA SER A 6 -18.63 -9.37 -5.15
C SER A 6 -18.53 -8.73 -3.77
N GLN A 7 -17.44 -8.98 -3.04
CA GLN A 7 -17.15 -8.40 -1.73
C GLN A 7 -17.01 -6.86 -1.76
N CYS A 8 -16.77 -6.23 -2.92
CA CYS A 8 -16.80 -4.77 -3.05
C CYS A 8 -18.20 -4.20 -2.85
N LEU A 9 -19.26 -4.99 -3.07
CA LEU A 9 -20.65 -4.55 -2.89
C LEU A 9 -20.99 -4.33 -1.41
N ASN A 10 -20.24 -4.96 -0.50
CA ASN A 10 -20.39 -4.78 0.95
C ASN A 10 -19.60 -3.58 1.49
N LEU A 11 -18.85 -2.85 0.65
CA LEU A 11 -18.09 -1.68 1.07
C LEU A 11 -18.98 -0.43 0.98
N SER A 12 -18.91 0.43 1.99
CA SER A 12 -19.55 1.74 1.92
C SER A 12 -18.91 2.60 0.82
N ALA A 13 -19.73 3.42 0.15
CA ALA A 13 -19.26 4.35 -0.87
C ALA A 13 -18.18 5.30 -0.31
N GLU A 14 -18.34 5.72 0.94
CA GLU A 14 -17.35 6.52 1.68
C GLU A 14 -16.01 5.78 1.82
N SER A 15 -16.02 4.51 2.22
CA SER A 15 -14.79 3.72 2.35
C SER A 15 -14.04 3.59 1.02
N VAL A 16 -14.78 3.36 -0.07
CA VAL A 16 -14.20 3.28 -1.42
C VAL A 16 -13.66 4.63 -1.85
N LYS A 17 -14.38 5.73 -1.59
CA LYS A 17 -13.94 7.09 -1.89
C LYS A 17 -12.64 7.42 -1.18
N ASN A 18 -12.60 7.28 0.15
CA ASN A 18 -11.41 7.63 0.95
C ASN A 18 -10.17 6.84 0.52
N LYS A 19 -10.33 5.53 0.26
CA LYS A 19 -9.24 4.69 -0.26
C LYS A 19 -8.78 5.10 -1.66
N THR A 20 -9.72 5.48 -2.53
CA THR A 20 -9.41 5.95 -3.88
C THR A 20 -8.68 7.29 -3.85
N GLU A 21 -9.15 8.23 -3.02
CA GLU A 21 -8.50 9.54 -2.87
C GLU A 21 -7.06 9.39 -2.39
N PHE A 22 -6.83 8.60 -1.35
CA PHE A 22 -5.48 8.34 -0.87
C PHE A 22 -4.59 7.68 -1.94
N LEU A 23 -5.04 6.57 -2.54
CA LEU A 23 -4.21 5.81 -3.48
C LEU A 23 -3.95 6.54 -4.80
N VAL A 24 -4.92 7.30 -5.30
CA VAL A 24 -4.81 7.97 -6.61
C VAL A 24 -4.24 9.37 -6.46
N LYS A 25 -4.78 10.18 -5.54
CA LYS A 25 -4.39 11.59 -5.42
C LYS A 25 -3.09 11.75 -4.64
N GLU A 26 -2.92 11.04 -3.53
CA GLU A 26 -1.74 11.22 -2.67
C GLU A 26 -0.58 10.31 -3.07
N MET A 27 -0.89 9.10 -3.53
CA MET A 27 0.10 8.07 -3.86
C MET A 27 0.30 7.88 -5.37
N ASN A 28 -0.40 8.64 -6.21
CA ASN A 28 -0.23 8.67 -7.66
C ASN A 28 -0.45 7.35 -8.40
N TRP A 29 -1.13 6.36 -7.79
CA TRP A 29 -1.48 5.13 -8.52
C TRP A 29 -2.54 5.40 -9.58
N PRO A 30 -2.38 4.89 -10.81
CA PRO A 30 -3.42 5.02 -11.83
C PRO A 30 -4.71 4.33 -11.40
N ILE A 31 -5.87 4.97 -11.64
CA ILE A 31 -7.19 4.37 -11.37
C ILE A 31 -7.32 2.97 -11.99
N LYS A 32 -6.78 2.77 -13.20
CA LYS A 32 -6.76 1.47 -13.89
C LYS A 32 -6.10 0.36 -13.06
N ALA A 33 -5.06 0.69 -12.28
CA ALA A 33 -4.38 -0.27 -11.42
C ALA A 33 -5.24 -0.72 -10.23
N LEU A 34 -6.12 0.16 -9.73
CA LEU A 34 -7.09 -0.15 -8.67
C LEU A 34 -8.26 -0.97 -9.22
N VAL A 35 -8.82 -0.56 -10.37
CA VAL A 35 -9.92 -1.28 -11.04
C VAL A 35 -9.52 -2.71 -11.43
N SER A 36 -8.25 -2.92 -11.79
CA SER A 36 -7.72 -4.24 -12.13
C SER A 36 -7.53 -5.14 -10.90
N ASN A 37 -7.39 -4.55 -9.70
CA ASN A 37 -7.16 -5.27 -8.45
C ASN A 37 -8.17 -4.85 -7.36
N PRO A 38 -9.47 -5.12 -7.53
CA PRO A 38 -10.52 -4.63 -6.61
C PRO A 38 -10.36 -5.10 -5.16
N ALA A 39 -9.65 -6.21 -4.92
CA ALA A 39 -9.35 -6.70 -3.58
C ALA A 39 -8.62 -5.68 -2.70
N VAL A 40 -7.91 -4.69 -3.29
CA VAL A 40 -7.25 -3.62 -2.52
C VAL A 40 -8.23 -2.83 -1.66
N PHE A 41 -9.48 -2.68 -2.11
CA PHE A 41 -10.51 -1.97 -1.37
C PHE A 41 -11.03 -2.77 -0.16
N GLY A 42 -10.80 -4.08 -0.12
CA GLY A 42 -11.13 -4.91 1.04
C GLY A 42 -10.17 -4.72 2.21
N TYR A 43 -9.00 -4.11 2.02
CA TYR A 43 -8.03 -3.91 3.08
C TYR A 43 -8.32 -2.66 3.92
N SER A 44 -7.92 -2.70 5.19
CA SER A 44 -8.00 -1.54 6.09
C SER A 44 -7.10 -0.40 5.56
N LEU A 45 -7.69 0.80 5.49
CA LEU A 45 -6.97 2.00 5.09
C LEU A 45 -5.82 2.29 6.07
N GLU A 46 -6.16 2.39 7.35
CA GLU A 46 -5.24 2.74 8.43
C GLU A 46 -4.27 1.62 8.78
N LYS A 47 -4.74 0.36 8.88
CA LYS A 47 -3.89 -0.75 9.36
C LYS A 47 -3.03 -1.39 8.27
N ARG A 48 -3.32 -1.18 6.98
CA ARG A 48 -2.60 -1.83 5.88
C ARG A 48 -2.21 -0.89 4.74
N ILE A 49 -3.15 -0.11 4.20
CA ILE A 49 -2.87 0.68 2.99
C ILE A 49 -1.88 1.81 3.29
N VAL A 50 -2.18 2.66 4.29
CA VAL A 50 -1.36 3.83 4.64
C VAL A 50 0.06 3.43 5.06
N PRO A 51 0.29 2.49 6.00
CA PRO A 51 1.65 2.17 6.45
C PRO A 51 2.53 1.62 5.31
N ARG A 52 1.95 0.81 4.43
CA ARG A 52 2.68 0.25 3.28
C ARG A 52 2.97 1.31 2.22
N CYS A 53 2.01 2.18 1.92
CA CYS A 53 2.21 3.27 0.98
C CYS A 53 3.26 4.27 1.46
N ASN A 54 3.31 4.56 2.76
CA ASN A 54 4.33 5.44 3.34
C ASN A 54 5.75 4.86 3.20
N VAL A 55 5.92 3.55 3.38
CA VAL A 55 7.20 2.87 3.10
C VAL A 55 7.59 3.03 1.63
N ILE A 56 6.66 2.79 0.70
CA ILE A 56 6.93 2.98 -0.73
C ILE A 56 7.30 4.43 -1.05
N LYS A 57 6.59 5.40 -0.46
CA LYS A 57 6.87 6.83 -0.63
C LYS A 57 8.29 7.19 -0.17
N ALA A 58 8.68 6.72 1.02
CA ALA A 58 10.01 6.96 1.58
C ALA A 58 11.12 6.34 0.73
N LEU A 59 10.89 5.14 0.19
CA LEU A 59 11.83 4.49 -0.71
C LEU A 59 11.96 5.22 -2.05
N MET A 60 10.84 5.66 -2.64
CA MET A 60 10.85 6.42 -3.88
C MET A 60 11.53 7.78 -3.73
N SER A 61 11.27 8.51 -2.64
CA SER A 61 11.93 9.80 -2.39
C SER A 61 13.44 9.69 -2.21
N ARG A 62 13.94 8.49 -1.91
CA ARG A 62 15.37 8.17 -1.78
C ARG A 62 15.96 7.53 -3.05
N GLY A 63 15.17 7.35 -4.11
CA GLY A 63 15.59 6.70 -5.35
C GLY A 63 15.78 5.18 -5.24
N LEU A 64 15.28 4.54 -4.18
CA LEU A 64 15.53 3.12 -3.88
C LEU A 64 14.55 2.14 -4.56
N LEU A 65 13.52 2.65 -5.25
CA LEU A 65 12.51 1.85 -5.97
C LEU A 65 12.38 2.20 -7.46
N GLY A 66 13.25 3.08 -7.98
CA GLY A 66 13.14 3.64 -9.32
C GLY A 66 11.94 4.60 -9.49
N ASP A 67 11.70 5.04 -10.72
CA ASP A 67 10.72 6.11 -11.00
C ASP A 67 9.28 5.61 -11.14
N LYS A 68 9.08 4.28 -11.21
CA LYS A 68 7.76 3.68 -11.43
C LYS A 68 7.20 3.07 -10.16
N LEU A 69 5.94 3.40 -9.87
CA LEU A 69 5.21 2.81 -8.76
C LEU A 69 5.10 1.28 -8.93
N PRO A 70 5.35 0.49 -7.86
CA PRO A 70 5.13 -0.95 -7.89
C PRO A 70 3.64 -1.28 -8.14
N ALA A 71 3.36 -2.48 -8.65
CA ALA A 71 1.98 -2.94 -8.80
C ALA A 71 1.24 -2.93 -7.45
N THR A 72 -0.03 -2.48 -7.43
CA THR A 72 -0.84 -2.39 -6.20
C THR A 72 -0.96 -3.73 -5.48
N SER A 73 -1.11 -4.83 -6.21
CA SER A 73 -1.14 -6.19 -5.65
C SER A 73 0.18 -6.56 -4.94
N ARG A 74 1.33 -6.17 -5.51
CA ARG A 74 2.66 -6.43 -4.94
C ARG A 74 2.89 -5.66 -3.63
N VAL A 75 2.20 -4.54 -3.43
CA VAL A 75 2.29 -3.73 -2.20
C VAL A 75 1.22 -4.16 -1.20
N LEU A 76 -0.05 -4.27 -1.61
CA LEU A 76 -1.20 -4.35 -0.70
C LEU A 76 -1.74 -5.77 -0.49
N ALA A 77 -1.58 -6.67 -1.47
CA ALA A 77 -2.22 -7.99 -1.42
C ALA A 77 -1.34 -9.09 -0.79
N ILE A 78 -0.09 -8.77 -0.43
CA ILE A 78 0.83 -9.72 0.20
C ILE A 78 0.79 -9.66 1.73
N THR A 79 1.33 -10.69 2.40
CA THR A 79 1.46 -10.72 3.86
C THR A 79 2.44 -9.65 4.37
N ASP A 80 2.35 -9.29 5.65
CA ASP A 80 3.29 -8.33 6.25
C ASP A 80 4.73 -8.83 6.19
N GLN A 81 4.95 -10.12 6.44
CA GLN A 81 6.28 -10.74 6.31
C GLN A 81 6.82 -10.61 4.88
N ALA A 82 6.00 -10.93 3.87
CA ALA A 82 6.41 -10.82 2.48
C ALA A 82 6.69 -9.36 2.09
N PHE A 83 5.90 -8.41 2.60
CA PHE A 83 6.11 -6.99 2.38
C PHE A 83 7.44 -6.50 2.97
N LEU A 84 7.68 -6.80 4.25
CA LEU A 84 8.91 -6.42 4.95
C LEU A 84 10.15 -7.01 4.29
N ASN A 85 10.12 -8.30 3.92
CA ASN A 85 11.26 -8.93 3.24
C ASN A 85 11.57 -8.26 1.90
N LYS A 86 10.53 -7.82 1.17
CA LYS A 86 10.64 -7.32 -0.20
C LYS A 86 11.02 -5.85 -0.30
N PHE A 87 10.55 -5.02 0.63
CA PHE A 87 10.70 -3.56 0.57
C PHE A 87 11.53 -2.99 1.71
N VAL A 88 11.77 -3.74 2.79
CA VAL A 88 12.47 -3.23 3.97
C VAL A 88 13.78 -3.95 4.18
N LYS A 89 13.74 -5.27 4.41
CA LYS A 89 14.92 -6.07 4.72
C LYS A 89 15.85 -6.36 3.54
N ILE A 90 15.47 -5.93 2.33
CA ILE A 90 16.33 -5.99 1.15
C ILE A 90 17.50 -5.01 1.23
N HIS A 91 17.39 -3.98 2.09
CA HIS A 91 18.42 -2.98 2.29
C HIS A 91 19.42 -3.43 3.36
N ASN A 92 20.72 -3.26 3.08
CA ASN A 92 21.79 -3.59 4.03
C ASN A 92 22.03 -2.50 5.09
N ASP A 93 21.55 -1.27 4.84
CA ASP A 93 21.65 -0.16 5.77
C ASP A 93 20.68 -0.37 6.96
N LYS A 94 21.24 -0.62 8.14
CA LYS A 94 20.49 -0.90 9.36
C LYS A 94 19.65 0.29 9.83
N GLU A 95 20.12 1.52 9.64
CA GLU A 95 19.38 2.72 10.07
C GLU A 95 18.20 2.97 9.15
N LEU A 96 18.40 2.82 7.84
CA LEU A 96 17.30 2.82 6.88
C LEU A 96 16.26 1.74 7.19
N VAL A 97 16.70 0.50 7.46
CA VAL A 97 15.77 -0.59 7.81
C VAL A 97 14.95 -0.23 9.06
N ARG A 98 15.60 0.31 10.11
CA ARG A 98 14.90 0.75 11.34
C ARG A 98 13.87 1.82 11.06
N GLU A 99 14.21 2.82 10.25
CA GLU A 99 13.29 3.89 9.87
C GLU A 99 12.08 3.36 9.08
N LEU A 100 12.31 2.50 8.09
CA LEU A 100 11.23 1.91 7.29
C LEU A 100 10.32 1.02 8.15
N VAL A 101 10.87 0.29 9.13
CA VAL A 101 10.07 -0.46 10.11
C VAL A 101 9.23 0.50 10.95
N ALA A 102 9.80 1.61 11.43
CA ALA A 102 9.06 2.60 12.21
C ALA A 102 7.91 3.23 11.40
N ILE A 103 8.14 3.53 10.12
CA ILE A 103 7.08 4.00 9.20
C ILE A 103 5.98 2.94 9.03
N PHE A 104 6.37 1.67 8.88
CA PHE A 104 5.44 0.55 8.70
C PHE A 104 4.60 0.23 9.95
N THR A 105 5.11 0.51 11.15
CA THR A 105 4.39 0.27 12.41
C THR A 105 3.62 1.49 12.91
N ARG A 106 3.93 2.70 12.41
CA ARG A 106 3.26 3.95 12.82
C ARG A 106 1.75 3.86 12.63
N GLY A 107 1.00 4.03 13.72
CA GLY A 107 -0.48 4.02 13.70
C GLY A 107 -1.12 2.63 13.71
N ARG A 108 -0.33 1.54 13.74
CA ARG A 108 -0.85 0.20 14.02
C ARG A 108 -1.02 0.04 15.53
N VAL A 109 -2.14 0.54 16.04
CA VAL A 109 -2.56 0.21 17.41
C VAL A 109 -2.95 -1.27 17.42
N SER A 110 -2.29 -2.04 18.29
CA SER A 110 -2.60 -3.45 18.57
C SER A 110 -4.06 -3.63 18.96
#